data_AF-A0A835EG53-F1
#
_entry.id   AF-A0A835EG53-F1
#
_cell.length_a   1.000
_cell.length_b   1.000
_cell.length_c   1.000
_cell.angle_alpha   90.00
_cell.angle_beta   90.00
_cell.angle_gamma   90.00
#
_symmetry.space_group_name_H-M   'P 1'
#
loop_
_entity.id
_entity.type
_entity.pdbx_description
1 polymer ?
#
loop_
_entity_poly.entity_id
_entity_poly.type
_entity_poly.pdbx_seq_one_letter_code
_entity_poly.pdbx_strand_id
1 'polypeptide(L)'
;MASHIVVRERKAEETLLGPTRSPRIQSTGLSVETLVQTADDASNRTVSIETITSFLGALRGMASVTHILLDAALEALSHEHQSHSLSEYALNRDIKIMQREYNRRMYELEDDIKKAPLVYHTRELVSNTIGEGIKSTKSIVGLMMARRERALGKSNSKVVE
;
A
#
# COMPACT_ATOMS: atom_id res chain seq x y z
N MET A 1 56.70 -37.48 -20.48
CA MET A 1 55.67 -37.77 -21.50
C MET A 1 54.36 -37.99 -20.77
N ALA A 2 53.39 -37.11 -20.99
CA ALA A 2 52.15 -37.03 -20.19
C ALA A 2 51.13 -38.10 -20.61
N SER A 3 50.53 -38.77 -19.61
CA SER A 3 49.46 -39.76 -19.78
C SER A 3 48.12 -39.09 -20.05
N HIS A 4 47.45 -39.54 -21.12
CA HIS A 4 46.02 -39.33 -21.33
C HIS A 4 45.22 -40.29 -20.44
N ILE A 5 44.31 -39.75 -19.63
CA ILE A 5 43.30 -40.51 -18.89
C ILE A 5 41.94 -40.29 -19.57
N VAL A 6 41.34 -41.39 -20.02
CA VAL A 6 39.92 -41.49 -20.39
C VAL A 6 39.19 -42.10 -19.19
N VAL A 7 38.24 -41.38 -18.58
CA VAL A 7 37.19 -41.97 -17.71
C VAL A 7 35.91 -41.16 -17.95
N ARG A 8 35.01 -41.64 -18.81
CA ARG A 8 33.83 -42.49 -18.51
C ARG A 8 32.68 -41.70 -17.85
N GLU A 9 31.72 -41.33 -18.70
CA GLU A 9 30.39 -40.85 -18.31
C GLU A 9 29.70 -41.84 -17.37
N ARG A 10 29.04 -41.32 -16.33
CA ARG A 10 27.94 -42.01 -15.66
C ARG A 10 26.66 -41.22 -15.82
N LYS A 11 25.74 -41.86 -16.53
CA LYS A 11 24.32 -41.57 -16.69
C LYS A 11 23.58 -41.87 -15.37
N ALA A 12 22.68 -40.99 -14.97
CA ALA A 12 21.51 -41.32 -14.15
C ALA A 12 20.41 -40.27 -14.43
N GLU A 13 19.54 -40.60 -15.40
CA GLU A 13 18.14 -40.14 -15.49
C GLU A 13 17.35 -40.80 -14.34
N GLU A 14 16.53 -40.09 -13.57
CA GLU A 14 15.07 -39.93 -13.64
C GLU A 14 14.69 -39.54 -12.17
N THR A 15 13.69 -38.76 -11.78
CA THR A 15 12.29 -38.67 -12.21
C THR A 15 11.64 -37.45 -11.52
N LEU A 16 10.70 -36.79 -12.22
CA LEU A 16 9.46 -36.17 -11.71
C LEU A 16 9.48 -35.30 -10.44
N LEU A 17 9.24 -33.98 -10.57
CA LEU A 17 8.16 -33.25 -9.87
C LEU A 17 8.14 -31.74 -10.19
N GLY A 18 7.10 -31.33 -10.93
CA GLY A 18 6.37 -30.09 -10.64
C GLY A 18 6.74 -28.84 -11.45
N PRO A 19 5.75 -28.09 -11.98
CA PRO A 19 5.98 -26.77 -12.54
C PRO A 19 6.42 -25.84 -11.42
N THR A 20 7.50 -25.09 -11.67
CA THR A 20 8.00 -24.03 -10.79
C THR A 20 6.83 -23.10 -10.49
N ARG A 21 6.21 -23.28 -9.32
CA ARG A 21 5.26 -22.33 -8.76
C ARG A 21 6.04 -21.06 -8.51
N SER A 22 6.00 -20.17 -9.49
CA SER A 22 6.13 -18.73 -9.24
C SER A 22 5.28 -18.45 -8.00
N PRO A 23 5.84 -17.84 -6.95
CA PRO A 23 5.03 -17.48 -5.80
C PRO A 23 3.94 -16.56 -6.34
N ARG A 24 2.71 -17.09 -6.44
CA ARG A 24 1.53 -16.24 -6.46
C ARG A 24 1.68 -15.43 -5.19
N ILE A 25 2.15 -14.20 -5.34
CA ILE A 25 1.81 -13.13 -4.43
C ILE A 25 0.29 -13.12 -4.51
N GLN A 26 -0.33 -13.86 -3.59
CA GLN A 26 -1.74 -13.68 -3.30
C GLN A 26 -1.77 -12.24 -2.84
N SER A 27 -2.19 -11.35 -3.74
CA SER A 27 -2.67 -10.05 -3.35
C SER A 27 -3.86 -10.35 -2.45
N THR A 28 -3.59 -10.53 -1.16
CA THR A 28 -4.58 -10.28 -0.13
C THR A 28 -4.82 -8.79 -0.25
N GLY A 29 -5.70 -8.43 -1.18
CA GLY A 29 -6.32 -7.13 -1.22
C GLY A 29 -7.04 -6.98 0.12
N LEU A 30 -6.30 -6.50 1.11
CA LEU A 30 -6.84 -5.94 2.32
C LEU A 30 -7.63 -4.73 1.83
N SER A 31 -8.90 -4.98 1.50
CA SER A 31 -9.80 -3.91 1.12
C SER A 31 -9.88 -2.99 2.32
N VAL A 32 -9.90 -1.69 2.06
CA VAL A 32 -10.18 -0.69 3.08
C VAL A 32 -11.43 -1.10 3.86
N GLU A 33 -12.43 -1.70 3.20
CA GLU A 33 -13.63 -2.23 3.85
C GLU A 33 -13.36 -3.37 4.83
N THR A 34 -12.43 -4.27 4.56
CA THR A 34 -12.08 -5.36 5.50
C THR A 34 -11.38 -4.80 6.74
N LEU A 35 -10.55 -3.77 6.57
CA LEU A 35 -9.92 -3.03 7.67
C LEU A 35 -10.93 -2.20 8.47
N VAL A 36 -11.89 -1.58 7.79
CA VAL A 36 -13.00 -0.82 8.39
C VAL A 36 -13.88 -1.75 9.21
N GLN A 37 -14.27 -2.90 8.65
CA GLN A 37 -15.08 -3.90 9.36
C GLN A 37 -14.35 -4.43 10.59
N THR A 38 -13.04 -4.68 10.46
CA THR A 38 -12.21 -5.12 11.60
C THR A 38 -12.07 -4.03 12.67
N ALA A 39 -12.05 -2.75 12.26
CA ALA A 39 -12.01 -1.61 13.19
C ALA A 39 -13.36 -1.39 13.89
N ASP A 40 -14.48 -1.57 13.18
CA ASP A 40 -15.83 -1.51 13.75
C ASP A 40 -16.06 -2.65 14.75
N ASP A 41 -15.58 -3.86 14.45
CA ASP A 41 -15.66 -5.01 15.35
C ASP A 41 -14.77 -4.81 16.59
N ALA A 42 -13.62 -4.15 16.45
CA ALA A 42 -12.78 -3.76 17.59
C ALA A 42 -13.48 -2.70 18.47
N SER A 43 -14.05 -1.64 17.86
CA SER A 43 -14.75 -0.54 18.55
C SER A 43 -15.84 -1.01 19.53
N ASN A 44 -16.44 -2.17 19.26
CA ASN A 44 -17.55 -2.72 20.05
C ASN A 44 -17.14 -3.43 21.36
N ARG A 45 -15.85 -3.64 21.65
CA ARG A 45 -15.37 -4.20 22.91
C ARG A 45 -14.13 -3.45 23.43
N THR A 46 -14.36 -2.39 24.20
CA THR A 46 -13.35 -1.64 25.02
C THR A 46 -11.95 -1.59 24.40
N VAL A 47 -11.79 -0.78 23.36
CA VAL A 47 -10.50 -0.60 22.66
C VAL A 47 -9.59 0.31 23.47
N SER A 48 -8.32 -0.07 23.65
CA SER A 48 -7.33 0.79 24.30
C SER A 48 -6.88 1.91 23.37
N ILE A 49 -6.39 3.02 23.94
CA ILE A 49 -5.79 4.13 23.17
C ILE A 49 -4.62 3.60 22.31
N GLU A 50 -3.83 2.67 22.83
CA GLU A 50 -2.72 2.03 22.10
C GLU A 50 -3.21 1.31 20.84
N THR A 51 -4.34 0.60 20.91
CA THR A 51 -4.93 -0.04 19.73
C THR A 51 -5.42 1.00 18.72
N ILE A 52 -6.04 2.09 19.16
CA ILE A 52 -6.51 3.15 18.24
C ILE A 52 -5.32 3.83 17.57
N THR A 53 -4.28 4.17 18.32
CA THR A 53 -3.06 4.78 17.76
C THR A 53 -2.33 3.84 16.81
N SER A 54 -2.30 2.53 17.10
CA SER A 54 -1.77 1.52 16.17
C SER A 54 -2.60 1.44 14.89
N PHE A 55 -3.94 1.50 15.02
CA PHE A 55 -4.84 1.52 13.86
C PHE A 55 -4.59 2.75 12.98
N LEU A 56 -4.53 3.95 13.57
CA LEU A 56 -4.19 5.19 12.86
C LEU A 56 -2.78 5.12 12.23
N GLY A 57 -1.82 4.49 12.90
CA GLY A 57 -0.50 4.18 12.34
C GLY A 57 -0.56 3.25 11.12
N ALA A 58 -1.37 2.19 11.17
CA ALA A 58 -1.56 1.28 10.04
C ALA A 58 -2.20 1.97 8.83
N LEU A 59 -3.21 2.83 9.07
CA LEU A 59 -3.80 3.69 8.06
C LEU A 59 -2.75 4.60 7.40
N ARG A 60 -1.85 5.22 8.18
CA ARG A 60 -0.72 6.01 7.65
C ARG A 60 0.24 5.16 6.82
N GLY A 61 0.52 3.93 7.26
CA GLY A 61 1.32 2.96 6.52
C GLY A 61 0.74 2.65 5.14
N MET A 62 -0.57 2.39 5.06
CA MET A 62 -1.24 2.13 3.77
C MET A 62 -1.15 3.31 2.80
N ALA A 63 -1.36 4.53 3.28
CA ALA A 63 -1.22 5.72 2.45
C ALA A 63 0.23 5.85 1.92
N SER A 64 1.22 5.59 2.77
CA SER A 64 2.65 5.63 2.40
C SER A 64 2.99 4.58 1.33
N VAL A 65 2.52 3.34 1.49
CA VAL A 65 2.72 2.28 0.48
C VAL A 65 2.08 2.67 -0.85
N THR A 66 0.86 3.21 -0.80
CA THR A 66 0.15 3.64 -2.02
C THR A 66 0.88 4.80 -2.73
N HIS A 67 1.44 5.74 -1.97
CA HIS A 67 2.26 6.82 -2.52
C HIS A 67 3.51 6.29 -3.24
N ILE A 68 4.22 5.32 -2.64
CA ILE A 68 5.38 4.67 -3.26
C ILE A 68 4.97 3.97 -4.57
N LEU A 69 3.84 3.26 -4.56
CA LEU A 69 3.33 2.56 -5.74
C LEU A 69 2.93 3.53 -6.87
N LEU A 70 2.44 4.72 -6.53
CA LEU A 70 2.16 5.78 -7.49
C LEU A 70 3.46 6.37 -8.05
N ASP A 71 4.41 6.73 -7.19
CA ASP A 71 5.71 7.28 -7.61
C ASP A 71 6.41 6.33 -8.59
N ALA A 72 6.44 5.03 -8.30
CA ALA A 72 7.01 4.02 -9.18
C ALA A 72 6.30 3.94 -10.54
N ALA A 73 4.97 4.07 -10.58
CA ALA A 73 4.22 4.06 -11.83
C ALA A 73 4.47 5.32 -12.67
N LEU A 74 4.61 6.48 -12.02
CA LEU A 74 4.94 7.73 -12.70
C LEU A 74 6.38 7.73 -13.24
N GLU A 75 7.32 7.17 -12.49
CA GLU A 75 8.71 7.01 -12.91
C GLU A 75 8.81 6.12 -14.14
N ALA A 76 8.15 4.96 -14.14
CA ALA A 76 8.06 4.09 -15.32
C ALA A 76 7.47 4.83 -16.54
N LEU A 77 6.36 5.56 -16.35
CA LEU A 77 5.76 6.37 -17.41
C LEU A 77 6.72 7.44 -17.94
N SER A 78 7.57 8.01 -17.09
CA SER A 78 8.54 9.04 -17.51
C SER A 78 9.65 8.53 -18.40
N HIS A 79 10.09 7.28 -18.17
CA HIS A 79 11.08 6.63 -19.02
C HIS A 79 10.53 6.32 -20.41
N GLU A 80 9.24 6.02 -20.51
CA GLU A 80 8.59 5.69 -21.78
C GLU A 80 8.04 6.93 -22.53
N HIS A 81 7.57 7.96 -21.80
CA HIS A 81 6.82 9.08 -22.36
C HIS A 81 7.16 10.41 -21.69
N GLN A 82 8.23 11.07 -22.16
CA GLN A 82 8.76 12.33 -21.60
C GLN A 82 7.75 13.50 -21.55
N SER A 83 6.83 13.58 -22.51
CA SER A 83 5.86 14.68 -22.60
C SER A 83 4.62 14.47 -21.72
N HIS A 84 4.12 13.24 -21.61
CA HIS A 84 2.98 12.90 -20.74
C HIS A 84 3.36 12.86 -19.26
N SER A 85 4.62 12.51 -18.96
CA SER A 85 5.11 12.43 -17.59
C SER A 85 5.16 13.79 -16.90
N LEU A 86 5.52 14.88 -17.59
CA LEU A 86 5.60 16.22 -17.00
C LEU A 86 4.26 16.69 -16.39
N SER A 87 3.15 16.45 -17.10
CA SER A 87 1.81 16.79 -16.59
C SER A 87 1.39 15.92 -15.41
N GLU A 88 1.70 14.62 -15.43
CA GLU A 88 1.34 13.71 -14.33
C GLU A 88 2.23 13.93 -13.09
N TYR A 89 3.50 14.31 -13.28
CA TYR A 89 4.39 14.73 -12.20
C TYR A 89 3.98 16.06 -11.57
N ALA A 90 3.42 17.00 -12.34
CA ALA A 90 2.84 18.22 -11.78
C ALA A 90 1.66 17.86 -10.85
N LEU A 91 0.78 16.95 -11.28
CA LEU A 91 -0.29 16.42 -10.43
C LEU A 91 0.28 15.70 -9.19
N ASN A 92 1.42 15.01 -9.29
CA ASN A 92 2.07 14.37 -8.14
C ASN A 92 2.50 15.38 -7.05
N ARG A 93 2.83 16.62 -7.41
CA ARG A 93 3.13 17.65 -6.40
C ARG A 93 1.93 17.93 -5.50
N ASP A 94 0.72 17.95 -6.05
CA ASP A 94 -0.50 18.13 -5.25
C ASP A 94 -0.70 16.96 -4.27
N ILE A 95 -0.37 15.74 -4.69
CA ILE A 95 -0.43 14.56 -3.81
C ILE A 95 0.53 14.67 -2.64
N LYS A 96 1.75 15.19 -2.85
CA LYS A 96 2.69 15.43 -1.74
C LYS A 96 2.18 16.44 -0.72
N ILE A 97 1.38 17.42 -1.16
CA ILE A 97 0.72 18.38 -0.27
C ILE A 97 -0.40 17.67 0.49
N MET A 98 -1.29 16.97 -0.22
CA MET A 98 -2.39 16.21 0.40
C MET A 98 -1.88 15.13 1.36
N GLN A 99 -0.76 14.47 1.08
CA GLN A 99 -0.14 13.48 1.96
C GLN A 99 0.37 14.11 3.25
N ARG A 100 0.92 15.33 3.19
CA ARG A 100 1.30 16.09 4.39
C ARG A 100 0.08 16.47 5.22
N GLU A 101 -0.98 16.95 4.58
CA GLU A 101 -2.24 17.29 5.26
C GLU A 101 -2.89 16.06 5.90
N TYR A 102 -2.90 14.94 5.19
CA TYR A 102 -3.35 13.66 5.70
C TYR A 102 -2.55 13.23 6.93
N ASN A 103 -1.21 13.25 6.85
CA ASN A 103 -0.37 12.90 7.98
C ASN A 103 -0.62 13.82 9.18
N ARG A 104 -0.74 15.14 8.95
CA ARG A 104 -1.11 16.10 9.99
C ARG A 104 -2.43 15.72 10.65
N ARG A 105 -3.48 15.46 9.86
CA ARG A 105 -4.80 15.08 10.37
C ARG A 105 -4.76 13.79 11.20
N MET A 106 -3.97 12.81 10.77
CA MET A 106 -3.79 11.56 11.51
C MET A 106 -3.07 11.79 12.85
N TYR A 107 -2.08 12.68 12.90
CA TYR A 107 -1.45 13.07 14.17
C TYR A 107 -2.39 13.85 15.07
N GLU A 108 -3.22 14.74 14.53
CA GLU A 108 -4.24 15.46 15.29
C GLU A 108 -5.24 14.48 15.92
N LEU A 109 -5.72 13.50 15.16
CA LEU A 109 -6.61 12.44 15.68
C LEU A 109 -5.95 11.61 16.79
N GLU A 110 -4.66 11.29 16.67
CA GLU A 110 -3.89 10.60 17.72
C GLU A 110 -3.70 11.46 18.96
N ASP A 111 -3.46 12.75 18.79
CA ASP A 111 -3.22 13.69 19.89
C ASP A 111 -4.51 13.99 20.65
N ASP A 112 -5.61 14.23 19.93
CA ASP A 112 -6.93 14.48 20.49
C ASP A 112 -7.38 13.32 21.40
N ILE A 113 -7.19 12.08 20.94
CA ILE A 113 -7.60 10.92 21.73
C ILE A 113 -6.67 10.63 22.90
N LYS A 114 -5.38 10.95 22.80
CA LYS A 114 -4.42 10.83 23.92
C LYS A 114 -4.64 11.88 25.00
N LYS A 115 -5.06 13.09 24.60
CA LYS A 115 -5.27 14.23 25.51
C LYS A 115 -6.67 14.27 26.11
N ALA A 116 -7.64 13.60 25.51
CA ALA A 116 -8.99 13.51 26.07
C ALA A 116 -8.92 12.92 27.50
N PRO A 117 -9.58 13.53 28.50
CA PRO A 117 -9.58 12.98 29.84
C PRO A 117 -10.24 11.60 29.84
N LEU A 118 -9.76 10.67 30.69
CA LEU A 118 -10.23 9.28 30.75
C LEU A 118 -11.76 9.12 30.87
N VAL A 119 -12.42 10.07 31.53
CA VAL A 119 -13.88 10.14 31.71
C VAL A 119 -14.61 10.39 30.38
N TYR A 120 -13.93 10.97 29.39
CA TYR A 120 -14.43 11.29 28.05
C TYR A 120 -13.97 10.31 26.96
N HIS A 121 -13.26 9.22 27.29
CA HIS A 121 -13.07 8.10 26.36
C HIS A 121 -14.37 7.31 26.22
N THR A 122 -15.41 8.01 25.79
CA THR A 122 -16.68 7.43 25.44
C THR A 122 -16.51 6.64 24.14
N ARG A 123 -17.36 5.63 23.97
CA ARG A 123 -17.46 4.88 22.72
C ARG A 123 -17.63 5.78 21.50
N GLU A 124 -18.31 6.91 21.67
CA GLU A 124 -18.54 7.91 20.62
C GLU A 124 -17.24 8.61 20.19
N LEU A 125 -16.41 9.07 21.13
CA LEU A 125 -15.11 9.68 20.79
C LEU A 125 -14.24 8.69 20.01
N VAL A 126 -14.16 7.45 20.49
CA VAL A 126 -13.40 6.37 19.83
C VAL A 126 -13.92 6.11 18.41
N SER A 127 -15.24 5.95 18.25
CA SER A 127 -15.86 5.69 16.95
C SER A 127 -15.65 6.86 15.98
N ASN A 128 -15.75 8.10 16.45
CA ASN A 128 -15.51 9.29 15.64
C ASN A 128 -14.05 9.38 15.17
N THR A 129 -13.09 9.14 16.06
CA THR A 129 -11.65 9.13 15.71
C THR A 129 -11.35 8.06 14.66
N ILE A 130 -11.85 6.84 14.84
CA ILE A 130 -11.68 5.73 13.90
C ILE A 130 -12.31 6.07 12.54
N GLY A 131 -13.56 6.54 12.55
CA GLY A 131 -14.30 6.89 11.34
C GLY A 131 -13.65 8.01 10.53
N GLU A 132 -13.16 9.06 11.19
CA GLU A 132 -12.44 10.15 10.53
C GLU A 132 -11.09 9.71 9.97
N GLY A 133 -10.37 8.82 10.67
CA GLY A 133 -9.15 8.19 10.18
C GLY A 133 -9.41 7.42 8.88
N ILE A 134 -10.38 6.50 8.91
CA ILE A 134 -10.81 5.69 7.76
C ILE A 134 -11.17 6.57 6.56
N LYS A 135 -12.03 7.57 6.78
CA LYS A 135 -12.53 8.45 5.73
C LYS A 135 -11.38 9.21 5.06
N SER A 136 -10.46 9.73 5.88
CA SER A 136 -9.28 10.45 5.40
C SER A 136 -8.38 9.52 4.57
N THR A 137 -8.13 8.30 5.04
CA THR A 137 -7.32 7.31 4.31
C THR A 137 -7.98 6.87 3.01
N LYS A 138 -9.28 6.57 3.03
CA LYS A 138 -10.03 6.15 1.84
C LYS A 138 -9.95 7.21 0.74
N SER A 139 -10.09 8.48 1.11
CA SER A 139 -9.99 9.60 0.17
C SER A 139 -8.62 9.68 -0.50
N ILE A 140 -7.54 9.72 0.28
CA ILE A 140 -6.19 9.90 -0.28
C ILE A 140 -5.69 8.66 -1.02
N VAL A 141 -5.93 7.46 -0.48
CA VAL A 141 -5.57 6.19 -1.14
C VAL A 141 -6.34 6.02 -2.44
N GLY A 142 -7.65 6.30 -2.44
CA GLY A 142 -8.48 6.22 -3.64
C GLY A 142 -7.97 7.14 -4.75
N LEU A 143 -7.59 8.37 -4.40
CA LEU A 143 -7.00 9.31 -5.36
C LEU A 143 -5.67 8.81 -5.92
N MET A 144 -4.75 8.36 -5.07
CA MET A 144 -3.44 7.85 -5.49
C MET A 144 -3.58 6.62 -6.39
N MET A 145 -4.48 5.70 -6.05
CA MET A 145 -4.77 4.50 -6.84
C MET A 145 -5.34 4.85 -8.22
N ALA A 146 -6.32 5.75 -8.29
CA ALA A 146 -6.91 6.17 -9.57
C ALA A 146 -5.86 6.80 -10.50
N ARG A 147 -4.91 7.56 -9.95
CA ARG A 147 -3.80 8.14 -10.74
C ARG A 147 -2.78 7.09 -11.16
N ARG A 148 -2.48 6.13 -10.28
CA ARG A 148 -1.60 5.00 -10.61
C ARG A 148 -2.17 4.18 -11.76
N GLU A 149 -3.45 3.84 -11.71
CA GLU A 149 -4.14 3.11 -12.78
C GLU A 149 -4.09 3.87 -14.10
N ARG A 150 -4.30 5.19 -14.08
CA ARG A 150 -4.17 6.04 -15.27
C ARG A 150 -2.74 6.04 -15.82
N ALA A 151 -1.73 6.12 -14.96
CA ALA A 151 -0.33 6.10 -15.37
C ALA A 151 0.02 4.76 -16.05
N LEU A 152 -0.38 3.64 -15.44
CA LEU A 152 -0.17 2.29 -15.98
C LEU A 152 -0.98 2.02 -17.26
N GLY A 153 -2.18 2.57 -17.39
CA GLY A 153 -2.98 2.45 -18.61
C GLY A 153 -2.29 3.10 -19.82
N LYS A 154 -1.62 4.23 -19.59
CA LYS A 154 -0.88 4.95 -20.64
C LYS A 154 0.41 4.24 -21.05
N SER A 155 1.17 3.68 -20.11
CA SER A 155 2.37 2.89 -20.43
C SER A 155 2.04 1.66 -21.28
N ASN A 156 0.95 0.95 -20.93
CA ASN A 156 0.60 -0.32 -21.60
C ASN A 156 -0.07 -0.16 -22.97
N SER A 157 -0.62 1.01 -23.28
CA SER A 157 -1.44 1.25 -24.49
C SER A 157 -0.66 1.28 -25.82
N LYS A 158 0.66 1.05 -25.81
CA LYS A 158 1.51 1.08 -27.03
C LYS A 158 2.37 -0.15 -27.30
N VAL A 159 2.23 -1.26 -26.55
CA VAL A 159 2.92 -2.53 -26.88
C VAL A 159 2.28 -3.23 -28.10
N VAL A 160 1.23 -2.66 -28.68
CA VAL A 160 0.56 -3.16 -29.89
C VAL A 160 0.64 -2.09 -30.99
N GLU A 161 1.81 -1.98 -31.62
CA GLU A 161 1.95 -1.36 -32.95
C GLU A 161 3.07 -2.07 -33.73
#